data_AF-A0A645J4G5-F1
#
_entry.id   AF-A0A645J4G5-F1
#
_cell.length_a   1.000
_cell.length_b   1.000
_cell.length_c   1.000
_cell.angle_alpha   90.00
_cell.angle_beta   90.00
_cell.angle_gamma   90.00
#
_symmetry.space_group_name_H-M   'P 1'
#
loop_
_entity.id
_entity.type
_entity.pdbx_description
1 polymer ?
#
loop_
_entity_poly.entity_id
_entity_poly.type
_entity_poly.pdbx_seq_one_letter_code
_entity_poly.pdbx_strand_id
1 'polypeptide(L)'
;MDNAAADSQGGAGIQAAQLLVDHGVGAVITYRCGENAAQVLKPADIALYKAQDGTVSDNLENYKAGKLVPLAEIHPGFHGHGGGGA
;
A
#
# COMPACT_ATOMS: atom_id res chain seq x y z
N MET A 1 -4.96 9.81 11.41
CA MET A 1 -5.44 8.45 11.17
C MET A 1 -4.36 7.52 11.66
N ASP A 2 -4.66 6.78 12.71
CA ASP A 2 -3.77 5.77 13.25
C ASP A 2 -3.92 4.49 12.42
N ASN A 3 -2.83 3.92 11.95
CA ASN A 3 -2.87 2.64 11.23
C ASN A 3 -3.00 1.50 12.23
N ALA A 4 -4.21 1.22 12.71
CA ALA A 4 -4.50 0.13 13.65
C ALA A 4 -4.00 -1.24 13.13
N ALA A 5 -3.85 -1.37 11.81
CA ALA A 5 -3.33 -2.58 11.19
C ALA A 5 -1.82 -2.79 11.41
N ALA A 6 -1.05 -1.75 11.75
CA ALA A 6 0.41 -1.83 11.92
C ALA A 6 0.84 -2.79 13.03
N ASP A 7 -0.01 -2.99 14.04
CA ASP A 7 0.25 -3.89 15.18
C ASP A 7 -0.11 -5.35 14.88
N SER A 8 -0.71 -5.64 13.72
CA SER A 8 -1.17 -6.99 13.38
C SER A 8 -0.02 -7.88 12.93
N GLN A 9 0.18 -9.00 13.63
CA GLN A 9 1.21 -10.01 13.33
C GLN A 9 1.07 -10.66 11.94
N GLY A 10 -0.09 -10.49 11.27
CA GLY A 10 -0.32 -10.89 9.89
C GLY A 10 -1.52 -10.14 9.28
N GLY A 11 -1.45 -9.82 7.99
CA GLY A 11 -2.58 -9.16 7.30
C GLY A 11 -2.70 -7.64 7.52
N ALA A 12 -1.74 -7.01 8.19
CA ALA A 12 -1.66 -5.55 8.36
C ALA A 12 -1.87 -4.77 7.05
N GLY A 13 -1.24 -5.23 5.97
CA GLY A 13 -1.38 -4.62 4.65
C GLY A 13 -2.78 -4.74 4.03
N ILE A 14 -3.47 -5.86 4.27
CA ILE A 14 -4.85 -6.09 3.78
C ILE A 14 -5.81 -5.18 4.52
N GLN A 15 -5.72 -5.12 5.85
CA GLN A 15 -6.60 -4.28 6.66
C GLN A 15 -6.42 -2.78 6.36
N ALA A 16 -5.17 -2.33 6.20
CA ALA A 16 -4.89 -0.96 5.76
C ALA A 16 -5.48 -0.69 4.35
N ALA A 17 -5.36 -1.63 3.42
CA ALA A 17 -5.96 -1.50 2.10
C ALA A 17 -7.50 -1.43 2.16
N GLN A 18 -8.13 -2.29 2.96
CA GLN A 18 -9.57 -2.30 3.13
C GLN A 18 -10.09 -0.99 3.72
N LEU A 19 -9.41 -0.46 4.74
CA LEU A 19 -9.73 0.85 5.30
C LEU A 19 -9.70 1.95 4.22
N LEU A 20 -8.69 1.97 3.36
CA LEU A 20 -8.60 2.96 2.29
C LEU A 20 -9.76 2.83 1.28
N VAL A 21 -10.19 1.61 0.97
CA VAL A 21 -11.37 1.34 0.14
C VAL A 21 -12.65 1.86 0.81
N ASP A 22 -12.85 1.56 2.09
CA ASP A 22 -14.02 2.02 2.85
C ASP A 22 -14.09 3.55 2.96
N HIS A 23 -12.93 4.21 2.97
CA HIS A 23 -12.82 5.67 2.94
C HIS A 23 -12.98 6.28 1.54
N GLY A 24 -13.15 5.47 0.49
CA GLY A 24 -13.37 5.96 -0.88
C GLY A 24 -12.16 6.66 -1.49
N VAL A 25 -10.95 6.22 -1.12
CA VAL A 25 -9.70 6.83 -1.60
C VAL A 25 -9.47 6.49 -3.08
N GLY A 26 -9.18 7.49 -3.93
CA GLY A 26 -8.91 7.26 -5.36
C GLY A 26 -7.45 6.95 -5.70
N ALA A 27 -6.50 7.27 -4.82
CA ALA A 27 -5.07 7.03 -5.06
C ALA A 27 -4.28 6.83 -3.76
N VAL A 28 -3.27 5.96 -3.81
CA VAL A 28 -2.35 5.66 -2.71
C VAL A 28 -0.92 5.88 -3.18
N ILE A 29 -0.17 6.66 -2.41
CA ILE A 29 1.25 6.94 -2.65
C ILE A 29 2.06 6.17 -1.60
N THR A 30 2.91 5.24 -2.05
CA THR A 30 3.75 4.42 -1.17
C THR A 30 5.05 4.03 -1.86
N TYR A 31 6.09 3.70 -1.09
CA TYR A 31 7.33 3.16 -1.64
C TYR A 31 7.19 1.71 -2.10
N ARG A 32 6.40 0.91 -1.37
CA ARG A 32 6.23 -0.53 -1.60
C ARG A 32 4.79 -0.93 -1.31
N CYS A 33 4.32 -1.93 -2.03
CA CYS A 33 3.03 -2.57 -1.81
C CYS A 33 3.20 -4.09 -1.86
N GLY A 34 2.65 -4.79 -0.88
CA GLY A 34 2.59 -6.25 -0.88
C GLY A 34 1.44 -6.76 -1.76
N GLU A 35 1.57 -7.97 -2.29
CA GLU A 35 0.59 -8.59 -3.19
C GLU A 35 -0.81 -8.66 -2.57
N ASN A 36 -0.89 -9.05 -1.31
CA ASN A 36 -2.13 -9.08 -0.56
C ASN A 36 -2.84 -7.71 -0.48
N ALA A 37 -2.10 -6.62 -0.27
CA ALA A 37 -2.67 -5.27 -0.25
C ALA A 37 -3.09 -4.84 -1.67
N ALA A 38 -2.25 -5.14 -2.67
CA ALA A 38 -2.54 -4.83 -4.06
C ALA A 38 -3.78 -5.57 -4.59
N GLN A 39 -4.06 -6.78 -4.10
CA GLN A 39 -5.27 -7.54 -4.43
C GLN A 39 -6.56 -6.89 -3.92
N VAL A 40 -6.49 -6.05 -2.89
CA VAL A 40 -7.64 -5.27 -2.39
C VAL A 40 -7.75 -3.93 -3.12
N LEU A 41 -6.62 -3.24 -3.34
CA LEU A 41 -6.62 -1.89 -3.91
C LEU A 41 -6.93 -1.87 -5.41
N LYS A 42 -6.41 -2.82 -6.19
CA LYS A 42 -6.59 -2.84 -7.66
C LYS A 42 -8.04 -3.04 -8.09
N PRO A 43 -8.81 -4.01 -7.55
CA PRO A 43 -10.21 -4.18 -7.93
C PRO A 43 -11.11 -3.02 -7.49
N ALA A 44 -10.69 -2.25 -6.49
CA ALA A 44 -11.38 -1.04 -6.04
C ALA A 44 -11.05 0.21 -6.88
N ASP A 45 -10.35 0.04 -8.01
CA ASP A 45 -9.93 1.11 -8.93
C ASP A 45 -9.03 2.18 -8.27
N ILE A 46 -8.33 1.80 -7.19
CA ILE A 46 -7.44 2.71 -6.47
C ILE A 46 -6.09 2.76 -7.17
N ALA A 47 -5.70 3.94 -7.63
CA ALA A 47 -4.42 4.14 -8.32
C ALA A 47 -3.24 4.06 -7.35
N LEU A 48 -2.24 3.24 -7.68
CA LEU A 48 -1.01 3.08 -6.88
C LEU A 48 0.13 3.87 -7.49
N TYR A 49 0.74 4.77 -6.72
CA TYR A 49 1.89 5.59 -7.14
C TYR A 49 3.11 5.33 -6.27
N LYS A 50 4.28 5.32 -6.91
CA LYS A 50 5.56 5.19 -6.21
C LYS A 50 5.93 6.53 -5.58
N ALA A 51 6.08 6.53 -4.26
CA ALA A 51 6.63 7.66 -3.54
C ALA A 51 8.07 7.95 -3.98
N GLN A 52 8.44 9.22 -4.00
CA GLN A 52 9.80 9.71 -4.23
C GLN A 52 10.39 10.20 -2.90
N ASP A 53 11.73 10.17 -2.80
CA ASP A 53 12.45 10.74 -1.67
C ASP A 53 12.06 12.20 -1.45
N GLY A 54 11.86 12.57 -0.19
CA GLY A 54 11.40 13.90 0.21
C GLY A 54 10.29 13.83 1.25
N THR A 55 9.53 14.93 1.36
CA THR A 55 8.43 15.01 2.33
C THR A 55 7.12 14.48 1.73
N VAL A 56 6.12 14.31 2.61
CA VAL A 56 4.75 14.03 2.19
C VAL A 56 4.22 15.16 1.29
N SER A 57 4.56 16.42 1.61
CA SER A 57 4.18 17.59 0.82
C SER A 57 4.75 17.51 -0.61
N ASP A 58 6.04 17.19 -0.75
CA ASP A 58 6.68 17.03 -2.07
C ASP A 58 5.98 15.95 -2.90
N ASN A 59 5.65 14.82 -2.28
CA ASN A 59 4.95 13.73 -2.95
C ASN A 59 3.53 14.13 -3.37
N LEU A 60 2.82 14.89 -2.54
CA LEU A 60 1.50 15.42 -2.87
C LEU A 60 1.56 16.41 -4.03
N GLU A 61 2.56 17.29 -4.06
CA GLU A 61 2.78 18.22 -5.18
C GLU A 61 3.15 17.47 -6.46
N ASN A 62 4.02 16.47 -6.38
CA ASN A 62 4.37 15.63 -7.51
C ASN A 62 3.18 14.82 -8.04
N TYR A 63 2.29 14.35 -7.15
CA TYR A 63 1.05 13.69 -7.54
C TYR A 63 0.14 14.65 -8.33
N LYS A 64 -0.10 15.84 -7.77
CA LYS A 64 -0.91 16.89 -8.42
C LYS A 64 -0.31 17.34 -9.75
N ALA A 65 1.01 17.34 -9.87
CA ALA A 65 1.74 17.68 -11.08
C ALA A 65 1.86 16.52 -12.10
N GLY A 66 1.33 15.33 -11.80
CA GLY A 66 1.43 14.15 -12.68
C GLY A 66 2.85 13.60 -12.84
N LYS A 67 3.74 13.88 -11.89
CA LYS A 67 5.16 13.48 -11.89
C LYS A 67 5.42 12.15 -11.21
N LEU A 68 4.48 11.66 -10.40
CA LEU A 68 4.61 10.34 -9.79
C LEU A 68 4.35 9.25 -10.82
N VAL A 69 5.18 8.20 -10.75
CA VAL A 69 5.04 7.03 -11.61
C VAL A 69 4.13 5.98 -10.95
N PRO A 70 3.37 5.20 -11.73
CA PRO A 70 2.62 4.07 -11.19
C PRO A 70 3.52 3.08 -10.45
N LEU A 71 3.06 2.57 -9.32
CA LEU A 71 3.78 1.55 -8.56
C LEU A 71 3.59 0.19 -9.24
N ALA A 72 4.54 -0.19 -10.09
CA ALA A 72 4.56 -1.49 -10.76
C ALA A 72 5.13 -2.63 -9.88
N GLU A 73 5.96 -2.28 -8.89
CA GLU A 73 6.66 -3.25 -8.05
C GLU A 73 5.76 -3.69 -6.89
N ILE A 74 5.01 -4.77 -7.13
CA ILE A 74 4.21 -5.46 -6.13
C ILE A 74 5.01 -6.65 -5.65
N HIS A 75 5.36 -6.68 -4.37
CA HIS A 75 6.13 -7.79 -3.80
C HIS A 75 5.17 -8.87 -3.28
N PRO A 76 5.45 -10.16 -3.48
CA PRO A 76 4.59 -11.28 -3.03
C PRO A 76 4.41 -11.35 -1.49
N GLY A 77 4.94 -10.40 -0.72
CA GLY A 77 4.99 -10.47 0.73
C GLY A 77 5.96 -11.56 1.19
N PHE A 78 6.30 -11.55 2.47
CA PHE A 78 7.09 -12.62 3.06
C PHE A 78 6.17 -13.84 3.25
N HIS A 79 6.14 -14.74 2.26
CA HIS A 79 5.57 -16.08 2.44
C HIS A 79 6.56 -16.90 3.27
N GLY A 80 6.54 -16.70 4.59
CA GLY A 80 7.19 -17.60 5.53
C GLY A 80 6.50 -18.96 5.53
N HIS A 81 6.77 -19.79 4.53
CA HIS A 81 6.72 -21.25 4.70
C HIS A 81 7.90 -21.65 5.61
N GLY A 82 7.79 -21.30 6.89
CA GLY A 82 8.61 -21.84 7.96
C GLY A 82 7.80 -22.87 8.71
N GLY A 83 7.75 -24.10 8.21
CA GLY A 83 7.36 -25.24 9.02
C GLY A 83 8.30 -25.40 10.21
N GLY A 84 7.72 -25.68 11.38
CA GLY A 84 8.39 -25.97 12.65
C GLY A 84 7.44 -25.53 13.77
N GLY A 85 6.60 -26.36 14.37
CA GLY A 85 6.84 -27.76 14.71
C GLY A 85 7.65 -27.86 16.00
N ALA A 86 7.12 -27.33 17.11
CA ALA A 86 7.26 -27.80 18.50
C ALA A 86 6.32 -26.97 19.39
#